data_AF-A0A1B9RSQ0-F1
#
_entry.id   AF-A0A1B9RSQ0-F1
#
_cell.length_a   1.000
_cell.length_b   1.000
_cell.length_c   1.000
_cell.angle_alpha   90.00
_cell.angle_beta   90.00
_cell.angle_gamma   90.00
#
_symmetry.space_group_name_H-M   'P 1'
#
loop_
_entity.id
_entity.type
_entity.pdbx_description
1 polymer ?
#
loop_
_entity_poly.entity_id
_entity_poly.type
_entity_poly.pdbx_seq_one_letter_code
_entity_poly.pdbx_strand_id
1 'polypeptide(L)' 'MVSRNIPFEYFLLSGIRADGPVIARVADTAVARSVSDSYGRRYHFVGVAQRDRAGRIDVLSLKEGEWIVSPNLIYEAA' A
#
# COMPACT_ATOMS: atom_id res chain seq x y z
N MET A 1 -1.07 -13.90 -12.33
CA MET A 1 -2.14 -14.88 -12.03
C MET A 1 -2.81 -14.36 -10.79
N VAL A 2 -4.07 -13.90 -10.85
CA VAL A 2 -4.71 -13.16 -9.75
C VAL A 2 -5.10 -14.14 -8.64
N SER A 3 -4.69 -13.87 -7.40
CA SER A 3 -5.03 -14.71 -6.25
C SER A 3 -6.54 -14.89 -6.15
N ARG A 4 -7.03 -16.11 -6.39
CA ARG A 4 -8.47 -16.40 -6.40
C ARG A 4 -9.08 -16.47 -5.00
N ASN A 5 -8.30 -16.36 -3.92
CA ASN A 5 -8.79 -16.76 -2.59
C ASN A 5 -8.29 -15.96 -1.38
N ILE A 6 -7.58 -14.84 -1.54
CA ILE A 6 -7.17 -14.00 -0.40
C ILE A 6 -7.68 -12.57 -0.62
N PRO A 7 -8.64 -12.10 0.19
CA PRO A 7 -9.09 -10.71 0.14
C PRO A 7 -7.94 -9.74 0.40
N PHE A 8 -7.77 -8.73 -0.47
CA PHE A 8 -6.73 -7.70 -0.30
C PHE A 8 -6.96 -6.83 0.96
N GLU A 9 -8.17 -6.89 1.52
CA GLU A 9 -8.58 -6.20 2.74
C GLU A 9 -7.69 -6.57 3.94
N TYR A 10 -7.15 -7.79 3.99
CA TYR A 10 -6.19 -8.20 5.03
C TYR A 10 -4.82 -7.52 4.92
N PHE A 11 -4.50 -6.99 3.75
CA PHE A 11 -3.24 -6.28 3.49
C PHE A 11 -3.44 -4.77 3.51
N LEU A 12 -4.64 -4.30 3.87
CA LEU A 12 -4.94 -2.88 3.89
C LEU A 12 -4.42 -2.24 5.18
N LEU A 13 -3.42 -1.37 5.05
CA LEU A 13 -2.95 -0.53 6.15
C LEU A 13 -3.81 0.73 6.19
N SER A 14 -4.56 0.90 7.27
CA SER A 14 -5.44 2.05 7.51
C SER A 14 -4.92 2.90 8.68
N GLY A 15 -5.37 4.15 8.76
CA GLY A 15 -4.95 5.06 9.84
C GLY A 15 -3.49 5.51 9.76
N ILE A 16 -2.86 5.40 8.59
CA ILE A 16 -1.49 5.84 8.38
C ILE A 16 -1.36 7.38 8.44
N ARG A 17 -0.25 7.86 8.97
CA ARG A 17 0.15 9.27 8.94
C ARG A 17 1.40 9.43 8.09
N ALA A 18 1.40 10.44 7.23
CA ALA A 18 2.58 10.80 6.46
C ALA A 18 3.72 11.21 7.40
N ASP A 19 4.88 10.55 7.25
CA ASP A 19 6.10 10.82 7.99
C ASP A 19 7.21 11.16 6.99
N GLY A 20 7.20 12.41 6.52
CA GLY A 20 8.17 12.93 5.57
C GLY A 20 7.55 13.63 4.35
N PRO A 21 8.38 13.95 3.34
CA PRO A 21 7.94 14.70 2.18
C PRO A 21 7.00 13.86 1.30
N VAL A 22 6.05 14.55 0.67
CA VAL A 22 5.25 14.00 -0.42
C VAL A 22 6.15 13.87 -1.66
N ILE A 23 6.29 12.65 -2.18
CA ILE A 23 7.15 12.33 -3.32
C ILE A 23 6.35 12.14 -4.62
N ALA A 24 5.05 11.89 -4.53
CA ALA A 24 4.18 11.72 -5.69
C ALA A 24 2.70 12.01 -5.37
N ARG A 25 1.86 12.04 -6.41
CA ARG A 25 0.40 12.04 -6.30
C ARG A 25 -0.17 10.93 -7.18
N VAL A 26 -1.05 10.10 -6.62
CA VAL A 26 -1.70 8.98 -7.32
C VAL A 26 -3.20 9.09 -7.07
N ALA A 27 -4.00 9.22 -8.12
CA ALA A 27 -5.47 9.36 -8.03
C ALA A 27 -5.89 10.36 -6.95
N ASP A 28 -5.33 11.58 -7.04
CA ASP A 28 -5.52 12.70 -6.10
C ASP A 28 -5.03 12.48 -4.66
N THR A 29 -4.47 11.32 -4.36
CA THR A 29 -3.87 11.00 -3.06
C THR A 29 -2.40 11.35 -3.05
N ALA A 30 -1.96 12.12 -2.05
CA ALA A 30 -0.55 12.44 -1.83
C ALA A 30 0.20 11.20 -1.30
N VAL A 31 1.31 10.86 -1.94
CA VAL A 31 2.17 9.74 -1.57
C VAL A 31 3.36 10.28 -0.78
N ALA A 32 3.41 9.97 0.50
CA ALA A 32 4.57 10.29 1.34
C ALA A 32 5.69 9.27 1.11
N ARG A 33 6.94 9.70 1.26
CA ARG A 33 8.10 8.78 1.18
C ARG A 33 8.00 7.68 2.25
N SER A 34 7.55 8.05 3.43
CA SER A 34 7.36 7.14 4.55
C SER A 34 6.05 7.48 5.25
N VAL A 35 5.46 6.47 5.89
CA VAL A 35 4.25 6.61 6.69
C VAL A 35 4.42 5.87 8.01
N SER A 36 3.69 6.27 9.03
CA SER A 36 3.60 5.54 10.29
C SER A 36 2.16 5.13 10.60
N ASP A 37 1.98 3.97 11.22
CA ASP A 37 0.67 3.52 11.72
C ASP A 37 0.35 4.11 13.10
N SER A 38 -0.84 3.81 13.63
CA SER A 38 -1.25 4.23 14.97
C SER A 38 -0.43 3.62 16.12
N TYR A 39 0.32 2.55 15.84
CA TYR A 39 1.23 1.90 16.79
C TYR A 39 2.67 2.43 16.70
N GLY A 40 2.93 3.41 15.82
CA GLY A 40 4.24 3.99 15.60
C GLY A 40 5.18 3.16 14.71
N ARG A 41 4.68 2.10 14.06
CA ARG A 41 5.45 1.33 13.09
C ARG A 41 5.63 2.15 11.83
N ARG A 42 6.83 2.14 11.26
CA ARG A 42 7.17 2.92 10.06
C ARG A 42 7.18 2.02 8.84
N TYR A 43 6.80 2.62 7.72
CA TYR A 43 6.75 1.98 6.43
C TYR A 43 7.28 2.90 5.35
N HIS A 44 7.95 2.34 4.34
CA HIS A 44 8.51 3.08 3.21
C HIS A 44 7.77 2.78 1.92
N PHE A 45 7.54 3.82 1.12
CA PHE A 45 6.87 3.67 -0.16
C PHE A 45 7.76 2.91 -1.15
N VAL A 46 7.23 1.82 -1.72
CA VAL A 46 7.97 0.96 -2.66
C VAL A 46 7.31 0.88 -4.04
N GLY A 47 6.02 1.21 -4.16
CA GLY A 47 5.37 1.19 -5.47
C GLY A 47 3.87 1.38 -5.44
N VAL A 48 3.25 1.14 -6.59
CA VAL A 48 1.79 1.19 -6.76
C VAL A 48 1.33 -0.17 -7.26
N ALA A 49 0.37 -0.77 -6.57
CA ALA A 49 -0.21 -2.03 -6.96
C ALA A 49 -1.04 -1.86 -8.24
N GLN A 50 -0.84 -2.75 -9.20
CA GLN A 50 -1.68 -2.76 -10.40
C GLN A 50 -3.02 -3.43 -10.08
N ARG A 51 -4.10 -2.81 -10.55
CA ARG A 51 -5.44 -3.41 -10.56
C ARG A 51 -5.66 -4.13 -11.87
N ASP A 52 -6.28 -5.30 -11.81
CA ASP A 52 -6.83 -5.93 -13.01
C ASP A 52 -8.09 -5.18 -13.50
N ARG A 53 -8.62 -5.55 -14.68
CA ARG A 53 -9.85 -4.97 -15.24
C ARG A 53 -11.09 -5.14 -14.34
N ALA A 54 -11.04 -6.04 -13.37
CA ALA A 54 -12.10 -6.26 -12.39
C ALA A 54 -11.88 -5.47 -11.09
N GLY A 55 -10.85 -4.61 -11.02
CA GLY A 55 -10.53 -3.79 -9.87
C GLY A 55 -9.81 -4.53 -8.74
N ARG A 56 -9.41 -5.79 -8.96
CA ARG A 56 -8.72 -6.60 -7.95
C ARG A 56 -7.24 -6.26 -7.97
N ILE A 57 -6.65 -6.16 -6.78
CA ILE A 57 -5.22 -5.99 -6.61
C ILE A 57 -4.56 -7.38 -6.64
N ASP A 58 -3.45 -7.52 -7.36
CA ASP A 58 -2.69 -8.76 -7.37
C ASP A 58 -1.86 -8.91 -6.08
N VAL A 59 -2.52 -9.40 -5.03
CA VAL A 59 -1.91 -9.68 -3.72
C VAL A 59 -0.79 -10.71 -3.81
N LEU A 60 -0.78 -11.60 -4.83
CA LEU A 60 0.30 -12.57 -5.02
C LEU A 60 1.62 -11.93 -5.46
N SER A 61 1.57 -10.70 -5.97
CA SER A 61 2.76 -9.93 -6.30
C SER A 61 3.33 -9.19 -5.09
N LEU A 62 2.62 -9.13 -3.96
CA LEU A 62 3.15 -8.56 -2.73
C LEU A 62 4.19 -9.50 -2.12
N LYS A 63 5.31 -8.92 -1.72
CA LYS A 63 6.31 -9.60 -0.91
C LYS A 63 5.90 -9.62 0.56
N GLU A 64 6.48 -10.53 1.32
CA GLU A 64 6.32 -10.53 2.78
C GLU A 64 6.79 -9.19 3.36
N GLY A 65 5.96 -8.57 4.20
CA GLY A 65 6.23 -7.25 4.78
C GLY A 65 5.73 -6.07 3.95
N GLU A 66 5.20 -6.30 2.74
CA GLU A 66 4.54 -5.27 1.94
C GLU A 66 3.04 -5.16 2.30
N TRP A 67 2.57 -3.92 2.36
CA TRP A 67 1.21 -3.55 2.75
C TRP A 67 0.60 -2.61 1.71
N ILE A 68 -0.70 -2.75 1.48
CA ILE A 68 -1.46 -1.89 0.58
C ILE A 68 -2.07 -0.74 1.39
N VAL A 69 -1.82 0.49 0.96
CA VAL A 69 -2.48 1.71 1.44
C VAL A 69 -3.42 2.21 0.35
N SER A 70 -4.64 2.57 0.72
CA SER A 70 -5.61 3.14 -0.23
C SER A 70 -5.03 4.41 -0.89
N PRO A 71 -5.18 4.60 -2.23
CA PRO A 71 -6.01 3.80 -3.13
C PRO A 71 -5.34 2.53 -3.67
N ASN A 72 -4.02 2.50 -3.85
CA ASN A 72 -3.26 1.36 -4.42
C ASN A 72 -1.75 1.44 -4.08
N LEU A 73 -1.36 2.15 -3.04
CA LEU A 73 0.05 2.38 -2.73
C LEU A 73 0.59 1.15 -2.01
N ILE A 74 1.82 0.75 -2.30
CA ILE A 74 2.51 -0.34 -1.62
C ILE A 74 3.58 0.29 -0.73
N TYR A 75 3.58 -0.13 0.53
CA TYR A 75 4.58 0.25 1.52
C TYR A 75 5.19 -1.00 2.16
N GLU A 76 6.51 -1.03 2.35
CA GLU A 76 7.18 -2.09 3.10
C GLU A 76 7.51 -1.63 4.53
N ALA A 77 7.48 -2.55 5.49
CA ALA A 77 7.96 -2.26 6.84
C ALA A 77 9.45 -1.88 6.83
N ALA A 78 9.79 -0.78 7.51
CA ALA A 78 11.16 -0.27 7.63
C ALA A 78 12.02 -1.08 8.61
#